data_AF-K5WN75-F1
#
_entry.id   AF-K5WN75-F1
#
_cell.length_a   1.000
_cell.length_b   1.000
_cell.length_c   1.000
_cell.angle_alpha   90.00
_cell.angle_beta   90.00
_cell.angle_gamma   90.00
#
_symmetry.space_group_name_H-M   'P 1'
#
loop_
_entity.id
_entity.type
_entity.pdbx_description
1 polymer ?
#
loop_
_entity_poly.entity_id
_entity_poly.type
_entity_poly.pdbx_seq_one_letter_code
_entity_poly.pdbx_strand_id
1 'polypeptide(L)'
;MTSFMTPLIVFLCTLLTVVSAVPLVKRDVFVPPVTFPSSGDVLRIGQKYMVTWNASNPPAELTNPTGMIILAKGGMLLDFSDPLAEDFNILNEQQEITVPDVAPGGNYSFILFGDSGNTGPTFTITH
;
A
#
# COMPACT_ATOMS: atom_id res chain seq x y z
N MET A 1 -58.32 19.22 -48.11
CA MET A 1 -57.23 19.69 -47.21
C MET A 1 -57.31 18.89 -45.92
N THR A 2 -56.50 17.86 -45.75
CA THR A 2 -56.23 17.31 -44.42
C THR A 2 -54.76 16.92 -44.40
N SER A 3 -54.03 17.66 -43.56
CA SER A 3 -52.58 17.74 -43.49
C SER A 3 -51.95 16.43 -43.08
N PHE A 4 -50.93 16.01 -43.82
CA PHE A 4 -49.99 14.94 -43.49
C PHE A 4 -48.76 15.61 -42.87
N MET A 5 -48.77 15.88 -41.56
CA MET A 5 -47.63 16.43 -40.81
C MET A 5 -47.64 15.87 -39.38
N THR A 6 -46.81 14.85 -39.17
CA THR A 6 -45.99 14.48 -38.00
C THR A 6 -46.36 15.06 -36.60
N PRO A 7 -46.24 14.25 -35.52
CA PRO A 7 -44.87 14.01 -35.07
C PRO A 7 -44.55 12.60 -34.58
N LEU A 8 -43.48 12.08 -35.18
CA LEU A 8 -42.52 11.07 -34.74
C LEU A 8 -41.83 11.41 -33.39
N ILE A 9 -42.41 12.27 -32.54
CA ILE A 9 -41.71 12.92 -31.41
C ILE A 9 -42.07 12.31 -30.05
N VAL A 10 -42.99 11.35 -29.97
CA VAL A 10 -43.37 10.76 -28.66
C VAL A 10 -42.49 9.58 -28.24
N PHE A 11 -41.69 8.99 -29.15
CA PHE A 11 -40.87 7.83 -28.83
C PHE A 11 -39.46 8.13 -28.30
N LEU A 12 -39.04 9.41 -28.26
CA LEU A 12 -37.67 9.79 -27.86
C LEU A 12 -37.53 10.12 -26.35
N CYS A 13 -38.61 10.07 -25.56
CA CYS A 13 -38.60 10.61 -24.20
C CYS A 13 -38.33 9.60 -23.05
N THR A 14 -37.96 8.34 -23.31
CA THR A 14 -37.82 7.33 -22.22
C THR A 14 -36.40 7.07 -21.71
N LEU A 15 -35.37 7.83 -22.12
CA LEU A 15 -34.01 7.68 -21.58
C LEU A 15 -33.61 8.84 -20.64
N LEU A 16 -34.31 8.96 -19.52
CA LEU A 16 -33.75 9.60 -18.32
C LEU A 16 -33.69 8.54 -17.21
N THR A 17 -32.75 7.60 -17.35
CA THR A 17 -32.37 6.74 -16.24
C THR A 17 -31.71 7.62 -15.19
N VAL A 18 -32.36 7.82 -14.06
CA VAL A 18 -31.75 8.47 -12.89
C VAL A 18 -30.65 7.55 -12.39
N VAL A 19 -29.40 7.86 -12.74
CA VAL A 19 -28.23 7.26 -12.08
C VAL A 19 -28.17 7.85 -10.68
N SER A 20 -28.54 7.06 -9.68
CA SER A 20 -28.23 7.38 -8.29
C SER A 20 -26.76 7.09 -8.05
N ALA A 21 -25.94 8.13 -7.94
CA ALA A 21 -24.57 7.98 -7.48
C ALA A 21 -24.60 7.73 -5.97
N VAL A 22 -24.21 6.53 -5.55
CA VAL A 22 -23.94 6.24 -4.14
C VAL A 22 -22.80 7.17 -3.69
N PRO A 23 -22.91 7.86 -2.54
CA PRO A 23 -21.81 8.65 -2.01
C PRO A 23 -20.57 7.77 -1.89
N LEU A 24 -19.48 8.14 -2.58
CA LEU A 24 -18.20 7.48 -2.41
C LEU A 24 -17.70 7.80 -0.99
N VAL A 25 -17.75 6.82 -0.09
CA VAL A 25 -17.00 6.91 1.16
C VAL A 25 -15.53 7.01 0.77
N LYS A 26 -14.87 8.09 1.20
CA LYS A 26 -13.45 8.30 0.95
C LYS A 26 -12.69 7.11 1.54
N ARG A 27 -12.12 6.26 0.68
CA ARG A 27 -11.20 5.20 1.10
C ARG A 27 -9.94 5.91 1.59
N ASP A 28 -9.73 5.90 2.90
CA ASP A 28 -8.51 6.46 3.46
C ASP A 28 -7.38 5.45 3.27
N VAL A 29 -6.32 5.90 2.59
CA VAL A 29 -5.09 5.12 2.43
C VAL A 29 -4.45 4.98 3.80
N PHE A 30 -4.25 3.75 4.26
CA PHE A 30 -3.56 3.49 5.52
C PHE A 30 -2.04 3.39 5.30
N VAL A 31 -1.27 4.19 6.06
CA VAL A 31 0.19 4.33 5.92
C VAL A 31 0.85 4.26 7.31
N PRO A 32 0.90 3.08 7.95
CA PRO A 32 1.42 2.95 9.31
C PRO A 32 2.94 3.19 9.34
N PRO A 33 3.46 4.13 10.16
CA PRO A 33 4.90 4.46 10.22
C PRO A 33 5.73 3.29 10.74
N VAL A 34 6.73 2.89 9.97
CA VAL A 34 7.76 1.93 10.38
C VAL A 34 8.60 2.52 11.51
N THR A 35 8.70 1.79 12.62
CA THR A 35 9.40 2.20 13.85
C THR A 35 10.70 1.44 14.08
N PHE A 36 10.83 0.23 13.53
CA PHE A 36 12.09 -0.52 13.53
C PHE A 36 12.36 -1.14 12.15
N PRO A 37 13.59 -1.05 11.62
CA PRO A 37 14.77 -0.38 12.18
C PRO A 37 14.60 1.14 12.28
N SER A 38 15.22 1.71 13.31
CA SER A 38 15.37 3.15 13.51
C SER A 38 16.60 3.68 12.77
N SER A 39 16.67 5.01 12.65
CA SER A 39 17.80 5.67 11.98
C SER A 39 19.12 5.33 12.68
N GLY A 40 20.08 4.80 11.92
CA GLY A 40 21.41 4.44 12.42
C GLY A 40 21.54 3.01 12.95
N ASP A 41 20.46 2.23 12.96
CA ASP A 41 20.54 0.81 13.30
C ASP A 41 21.43 0.03 12.32
N VAL A 42 21.99 -1.07 12.82
CA VAL A 42 22.86 -1.97 12.05
C VAL A 42 22.26 -3.37 12.05
N LEU A 43 21.87 -3.83 10.87
CA LEU A 43 21.36 -5.17 10.62
C LEU A 43 22.44 -6.05 10.00
N ARG A 44 22.44 -7.34 10.35
CA ARG A 44 23.41 -8.31 9.83
C ARG A 44 22.78 -9.25 8.81
N ILE A 45 23.49 -9.51 7.73
CA ILE A 45 23.07 -10.45 6.68
C ILE A 45 22.75 -11.83 7.28
N GLY A 46 21.66 -12.44 6.82
CA GLY A 46 21.20 -13.76 7.25
C GLY A 46 20.61 -13.82 8.67
N GLN A 47 20.64 -12.72 9.43
CA GLN A 47 19.98 -12.66 10.73
C GLN A 47 18.50 -12.30 10.59
N LYS A 48 17.72 -12.74 11.58
CA LYS A 48 16.30 -12.47 11.68
C LYS A 48 16.03 -11.25 12.55
N TYR A 49 15.11 -10.40 12.10
CA TYR A 49 14.70 -9.23 12.84
C TYR A 49 13.18 -9.04 12.75
N MET A 50 12.60 -8.48 13.82
CA MET A 50 11.22 -8.02 13.84
C MET A 50 11.17 -6.59 13.31
N VAL A 51 10.73 -6.42 12.06
CA VAL A 51 10.36 -5.10 11.55
C VAL A 51 9.08 -4.69 12.26
N THR A 52 9.03 -3.47 12.81
CA THR A 52 7.86 -2.98 13.54
C THR A 52 7.36 -1.68 12.95
N TRP A 53 6.07 -1.43 13.14
CA TRP A 53 5.40 -0.21 12.73
C TRP A 53 4.25 0.12 13.69
N ASN A 54 3.80 1.38 13.70
CA ASN A 54 2.65 1.79 14.49
C ASN A 54 1.37 1.68 13.67
N ALA A 55 0.47 0.77 14.05
CA ALA A 55 -0.83 0.61 13.41
C ALA A 55 -2.00 0.95 14.36
N SER A 56 -1.75 1.71 15.42
CA SER A 56 -2.72 1.90 16.52
C SER A 56 -3.97 2.72 16.14
N ASN A 57 -3.94 3.43 15.01
CA ASN A 57 -5.04 4.26 14.51
C ASN A 57 -5.40 3.91 13.04
N PRO A 58 -5.95 2.72 12.76
CA PRO A 58 -6.38 2.37 11.42
C PRO A 58 -7.64 3.17 11.01
N PRO A 59 -7.87 3.41 9.71
CA PRO A 59 -9.12 3.98 9.23
C PRO A 59 -10.29 3.03 9.53
N ALA A 60 -11.51 3.56 9.56
CA ALA A 60 -12.72 2.76 9.80
C ALA A 60 -12.93 1.66 8.74
N GLU A 61 -12.52 1.93 7.51
CA GLU A 61 -12.57 1.00 6.38
C GLU A 61 -11.15 0.77 5.87
N LEU A 62 -10.54 -0.35 6.25
CA LEU A 62 -9.22 -0.75 5.76
C LEU A 62 -9.38 -1.62 4.52
N THR A 63 -8.95 -1.12 3.35
CA THR A 63 -9.23 -1.77 2.07
C THR A 63 -8.24 -2.89 1.72
N ASN A 64 -7.00 -2.80 2.18
CA ASN A 64 -6.00 -3.85 2.05
C ASN A 64 -5.20 -4.04 3.35
N PRO A 65 -5.58 -5.00 4.19
CA PRO A 65 -4.81 -5.34 5.39
C PRO A 65 -3.58 -6.22 5.09
N THR A 66 -3.44 -6.71 3.85
CA THR A 66 -2.37 -7.65 3.48
C THR A 66 -1.08 -6.88 3.22
N GLY A 67 -0.07 -7.21 4.02
CA GLY A 67 1.20 -6.54 4.07
C GLY A 67 2.27 -7.19 3.21
N MET A 68 3.23 -6.36 2.79
CA MET A 68 4.46 -6.81 2.13
C MET A 68 5.62 -5.92 2.55
N ILE A 69 6.80 -6.49 2.80
CA ILE A 69 8.02 -5.75 3.15
C ILE A 69 9.04 -5.93 2.04
N ILE A 70 9.49 -4.80 1.47
CA ILE A 70 10.54 -4.79 0.45
C ILE A 70 11.74 -3.98 0.95
N LEU A 71 12.94 -4.47 0.64
CA LEU A 71 14.19 -3.74 0.89
C LEU A 71 14.42 -2.70 -0.22
N ALA A 72 14.75 -1.48 0.18
CA ALA A 72 15.15 -0.40 -0.69
C ALA A 72 16.55 0.12 -0.31
N LYS A 73 17.24 0.73 -1.27
CA LYS A 73 18.51 1.44 -1.05
C LYS A 73 18.50 2.78 -1.77
N GLY A 74 18.79 3.86 -1.05
CA GLY A 74 18.79 5.21 -1.64
C GLY A 74 17.47 5.61 -2.29
N GLY A 75 16.34 5.07 -1.78
CA GLY A 75 15.00 5.32 -2.31
C GLY A 75 14.59 4.45 -3.51
N MET A 76 15.45 3.54 -3.97
CA MET A 76 15.11 2.57 -5.02
C MET A 76 14.84 1.19 -4.41
N LEU A 77 13.73 0.57 -4.80
CA LEU A 77 13.44 -0.83 -4.48
C LEU A 77 14.53 -1.73 -5.07
N LEU A 78 14.96 -2.74 -4.31
CA LEU A 78 15.96 -3.70 -4.79
C LEU A 78 15.32 -4.84 -5.57
N ASP A 79 14.26 -5.43 -5.02
CA ASP A 79 13.51 -6.51 -5.66
C ASP A 79 12.04 -6.43 -5.25
N PHE A 80 11.14 -6.24 -6.22
CA PHE A 80 9.69 -6.26 -5.99
C PHE A 80 9.10 -7.65 -6.22
N SER A 81 9.78 -8.51 -6.96
CA SER A 81 9.35 -9.88 -7.24
C SER A 81 9.69 -10.85 -6.11
N ASP A 82 10.64 -10.51 -5.25
CA ASP A 82 11.04 -11.31 -4.08
C ASP A 82 11.03 -10.45 -2.80
N PRO A 83 9.84 -10.17 -2.22
CA PRO A 83 9.74 -9.42 -0.98
C PRO A 83 10.32 -10.21 0.20
N LEU A 84 10.78 -9.49 1.23
CA LEU A 84 11.34 -10.12 2.43
C LEU A 84 10.29 -10.82 3.29
N ALA A 85 9.04 -10.36 3.18
CA ALA A 85 7.86 -10.98 3.74
C ALA A 85 6.63 -10.45 2.99
N GLU A 86 5.61 -11.30 2.85
CA GLU A 86 4.31 -10.95 2.28
C GLU A 86 3.20 -11.76 2.98
N ASP A 87 1.94 -11.49 2.61
CA ASP A 87 0.75 -12.20 3.11
C ASP A 87 0.54 -12.17 4.63
N PHE A 88 1.05 -11.13 5.30
CA PHE A 88 0.80 -10.89 6.73
C PHE A 88 -0.23 -9.78 6.95
N ASN A 89 -0.84 -9.72 8.13
CA ASN A 89 -1.76 -8.64 8.48
C ASN A 89 -0.99 -7.42 9.00
N ILE A 90 -1.12 -6.26 8.35
CA ILE A 90 -0.46 -5.01 8.77
C ILE A 90 -0.98 -4.49 10.12
N LEU A 91 -2.07 -5.03 10.67
CA LEU A 91 -2.53 -4.70 12.02
C LEU A 91 -1.77 -5.45 13.12
N ASN A 92 -0.88 -6.38 12.76
CA ASN A 92 -0.05 -7.11 13.73
C ASN A 92 1.10 -6.26 14.30
N GLU A 93 1.34 -5.06 13.76
CA GLU A 93 2.39 -4.10 14.17
C GLU A 93 3.85 -4.60 14.06
N GLN A 94 4.04 -5.87 13.67
CA GLN A 94 5.36 -6.46 13.47
C GLN A 94 5.33 -7.63 12.47
N GLN A 95 6.47 -7.86 11.82
CA GLN A 95 6.72 -9.02 10.97
C GLN A 95 8.19 -9.43 11.04
N GLU A 96 8.46 -10.73 11.19
CA GLU A 96 9.82 -11.26 11.09
C GLU A 96 10.28 -11.27 9.63
N ILE A 97 11.51 -10.80 9.40
CA ILE A 97 12.21 -10.95 8.12
C ILE A 97 13.58 -11.58 8.35
N THR A 98 14.15 -12.14 7.29
CA THR A 98 15.59 -12.47 7.24
C THR A 98 16.29 -11.43 6.37
N VAL A 99 17.38 -10.86 6.85
CA VAL A 99 18.15 -9.88 6.07
C VAL A 99 18.79 -10.59 4.88
N PRO A 100 18.52 -10.16 3.63
CA PRO A 100 19.04 -10.81 2.44
C PRO A 100 20.55 -10.61 2.29
N ASP A 101 21.18 -11.45 1.48
CA ASP A 101 22.58 -11.28 1.10
C ASP A 101 22.73 -10.13 0.09
N VAL A 102 23.02 -8.93 0.60
CA VAL A 102 23.21 -7.70 -0.17
C VAL A 102 24.54 -7.05 0.17
N ALA A 103 25.04 -6.20 -0.72
CA ALA A 103 26.29 -5.47 -0.49
C ALA A 103 26.22 -4.66 0.83
N PRO A 104 27.14 -4.83 1.78
CA PRO A 104 27.17 -4.02 2.99
C PRO A 104 27.19 -2.52 2.71
N GLY A 105 26.58 -1.72 3.58
CA GLY A 105 26.56 -0.27 3.47
C GLY A 105 25.36 0.37 4.16
N GLY A 106 25.30 1.69 4.08
CA GLY A 106 24.17 2.49 4.61
C GLY A 106 23.07 2.74 3.58
N ASN A 107 22.12 3.59 3.99
CA ASN A 107 20.99 4.07 3.18
C ASN A 107 20.02 2.96 2.74
N TYR A 108 19.95 1.86 3.50
CA TYR A 108 18.89 0.88 3.36
C TYR A 108 17.64 1.34 4.09
N SER A 109 16.46 1.01 3.56
CA SER A 109 15.19 1.19 4.26
C SER A 109 14.26 0.04 3.93
N PHE A 110 13.32 -0.25 4.82
CA PHE A 110 12.20 -1.12 4.51
C PHE A 110 11.03 -0.28 4.02
N ILE A 111 10.36 -0.75 2.97
CA ILE A 111 9.08 -0.21 2.53
C ILE A 111 8.01 -1.22 2.93
N LEU A 112 7.13 -0.80 3.83
CA LEU A 112 5.96 -1.55 4.25
C LEU A 112 4.80 -1.21 3.32
N PHE A 113 4.29 -2.19 2.59
CA PHE A 113 3.15 -2.06 1.71
C PHE A 113 1.87 -2.56 2.39
N GLY A 114 0.76 -1.89 2.08
CA GLY A 114 -0.63 -2.32 2.28
C GLY A 114 -1.48 -1.76 1.14
N ASP A 115 -2.32 -0.76 1.42
CA ASP A 115 -2.96 0.05 0.38
C ASP A 115 -1.96 0.94 -0.39
N SER A 116 -0.85 1.30 0.26
CA SER A 116 0.27 2.04 -0.33
C SER A 116 1.58 1.65 0.36
N GLY A 117 2.71 2.10 -0.20
CA GLY A 117 4.03 1.88 0.40
C GLY A 117 4.40 2.97 1.40
N ASN A 118 4.93 2.57 2.56
CA ASN A 118 5.51 3.46 3.54
C ASN A 118 6.99 3.20 3.75
N THR A 119 7.81 4.19 3.41
CA THR A 119 9.26 4.11 3.57
C THR A 119 9.66 4.37 5.02
N GLY A 120 10.28 3.38 5.65
CA GLY A 120 10.83 3.51 6.99
C GLY A 120 12.15 4.30 7.07
N PRO A 121 12.70 4.44 8.29
CA PRO A 121 14.00 5.06 8.50
C PRO A 121 15.14 4.36 7.76
N THR A 122 16.23 5.09 7.54
CA THR A 122 17.43 4.52 6.92
C THR A 122 18.34 3.84 7.93
N PHE A 123 18.85 2.66 7.61
CA PHE A 123 19.75 1.86 8.43
C PHE A 123 20.96 1.35 7.62
N THR A 124 21.87 0.67 8.30
CA THR A 124 23.07 0.03 7.72
C THR A 124 22.93 -1.49 7.72
N ILE A 125 23.37 -2.14 6.65
CA ILE A 125 23.55 -3.60 6.59
C ILE A 125 25.04 -3.93 6.63
N THR A 126 25.45 -4.88 7.46
CA THR A 126 26.80 -5.45 7.51
C THR A 126 26.77 -6.96 7.31
N HIS A 127 27.95 -7.55 7.10
CA HIS A 127 28.17 -8.98 7.30
C HIS A 127 27.82 -9.41 8.73
#